data_AF-A0A970U381-F1
#
_entry.id   AF-A0A970U381-F1
#
_cell.length_a   1.000
_cell.length_b   1.000
_cell.length_c   1.000
_cell.angle_alpha   90.00
_cell.angle_beta   90.00
_cell.angle_gamma   90.00
#
_symmetry.space_group_name_H-M   'P 1'
#
loop_
_entity.id
_entity.type
_entity.pdbx_description
1 polymer ?
#
loop_
_entity_poly.entity_id
_entity_poly.type
_entity_poly.pdbx_seq_one_letter_code
_entity_poly.pdbx_strand_id
1 'polypeptide(L)'
;MALEINGKIIKILPQQSGTGRNGVWKKQDFILETNEQFPKKICISSWGDKVNVLSQININTNVKVSINIESREYNEKWYTDVKAWKIEAENNNNYIDSHTDTPFTDTTYDDISGISFSDENNMDDLPF
;
A
#
# COMPACT_ATOMS: atom_id res chain seq x y z
N MET A 1 -10.17 -23.40 5.55
CA MET A 1 -8.74 -23.10 5.39
C MET A 1 -8.65 -21.86 4.51
N ALA A 2 -8.11 -20.76 5.03
CA ALA A 2 -7.91 -19.54 4.25
C ALA A 2 -6.45 -19.50 3.81
N LEU A 3 -6.21 -19.26 2.52
CA LEU A 3 -4.86 -19.05 2.01
C LEU A 3 -4.62 -17.54 1.94
N GLU A 4 -3.41 -17.11 2.30
CA GLU A 4 -3.00 -15.70 2.29
C GLU A 4 -1.70 -15.57 1.52
N ILE A 5 -1.59 -14.54 0.71
CA ILE A 5 -0.39 -14.20 -0.05
C ILE A 5 -0.07 -12.73 0.19
N ASN A 6 1.17 -12.45 0.58
CA ASN A 6 1.70 -11.09 0.70
C ASN A 6 2.58 -10.79 -0.51
N GLY A 7 2.40 -9.60 -1.08
CA GLY A 7 3.19 -9.21 -2.24
C GLY A 7 2.81 -7.85 -2.79
N LYS A 8 3.51 -7.48 -3.85
CA LYS A 8 3.38 -6.19 -4.51
C LYS A 8 2.49 -6.31 -5.75
N ILE A 9 1.53 -5.40 -5.91
CA ILE A 9 0.75 -5.33 -7.16
C ILE A 9 1.62 -4.71 -8.25
N ILE A 10 1.93 -5.48 -9.30
CA ILE A 10 2.78 -4.98 -10.40
C ILE A 10 1.99 -4.59 -11.65
N LYS A 11 0.78 -5.11 -11.80
CA LYS A 11 -0.07 -4.82 -12.97
C LYS A 11 -1.52 -5.08 -12.65
N ILE A 12 -2.40 -4.18 -13.10
CA ILE A 12 -3.85 -4.38 -13.09
C ILE A 12 -4.29 -4.59 -14.54
N LEU A 13 -5.02 -5.66 -14.81
CA LEU A 13 -5.54 -5.98 -16.14
C LEU A 13 -6.87 -5.26 -16.38
N PRO A 14 -7.31 -5.14 -17.65
CA PRO A 14 -8.58 -4.50 -17.99
C PRO A 14 -9.75 -5.15 -17.25
N GLN A 15 -10.65 -4.33 -16.73
CA GLN A 15 -11.87 -4.81 -16.08
C GLN A 15 -12.77 -5.49 -17.13
N GLN A 16 -13.31 -6.65 -16.76
CA GLN A 16 -14.33 -7.37 -17.50
C GLN A 16 -15.67 -7.24 -16.77
N SER A 17 -16.75 -7.11 -17.53
CA SER A 17 -18.09 -7.04 -16.97
C SER A 17 -19.11 -7.66 -17.92
N GLY A 18 -20.24 -8.11 -17.37
CA GLY A 18 -21.32 -8.66 -18.16
C GLY A 18 -22.59 -8.83 -17.34
N THR A 19 -23.65 -9.32 -17.98
CA THR A 19 -24.92 -9.63 -17.33
C THR A 19 -25.03 -11.12 -17.14
N GLY A 20 -25.09 -11.58 -15.89
CA GLY A 20 -25.29 -12.97 -15.53
C GLY A 20 -26.67 -13.22 -14.94
N ARG A 21 -26.95 -14.50 -14.63
CA ARG A 21 -28.21 -14.94 -13.99
C ARG A 21 -28.52 -14.20 -12.67
N ASN A 22 -27.48 -13.76 -11.97
CA ASN A 22 -27.58 -13.08 -10.67
C ASN A 22 -27.36 -11.55 -10.77
N GLY A 23 -27.43 -10.98 -11.98
CA GLY A 23 -27.23 -9.55 -12.23
C GLY A 23 -25.90 -9.22 -12.91
N VAL A 24 -25.55 -7.93 -12.91
CA VAL A 24 -24.32 -7.43 -13.53
C VAL A 24 -23.13 -7.86 -12.69
N TRP A 25 -22.21 -8.61 -13.29
CA TRP A 25 -20.96 -8.99 -12.64
C TRP A 25 -19.81 -8.13 -13.16
N LYS A 26 -18.83 -7.91 -12.29
CA LYS A 26 -17.55 -7.28 -12.60
C LYS A 26 -16.44 -8.21 -12.15
N LYS A 27 -15.45 -8.38 -12.99
CA LYS A 27 -14.22 -9.14 -12.73
C LYS A 27 -13.04 -8.26 -13.11
N GLN A 28 -12.01 -8.24 -12.28
CA GLN A 28 -10.76 -7.60 -12.64
C GLN A 28 -9.60 -8.44 -12.14
N ASP A 29 -8.70 -8.76 -13.07
CA ASP A 29 -7.52 -9.56 -12.80
C ASP A 29 -6.33 -8.63 -12.53
N PHE A 30 -5.45 -9.03 -11.61
CA PHE A 30 -4.22 -8.29 -11.32
C PHE A 30 -3.07 -9.27 -11.10
N ILE A 31 -1.85 -8.79 -11.34
CA ILE A 31 -0.63 -9.56 -11.13
C ILE A 31 0.01 -9.10 -9.82
N LEU A 32 0.14 -10.04 -8.90
CA LEU A 32 0.85 -9.89 -7.64
C LEU A 32 2.22 -10.54 -7.76
N GLU A 33 3.27 -9.85 -7.34
CA GLU A 33 4.61 -10.40 -7.19
C GLU A 33 4.87 -10.72 -5.70
N THR A 34 5.23 -11.96 -5.37
CA THR A 34 5.46 -12.39 -3.98
C THR A 34 6.75 -11.81 -3.40
N ASN A 35 6.78 -11.58 -2.08
CA ASN A 35 7.93 -11.01 -1.36
C ASN A 35 8.96 -12.07 -0.90
N GLU A 36 9.15 -13.12 -1.68
CA GLU A 36 10.06 -14.22 -1.34
C GLU A 36 11.45 -14.02 -1.98
N GLN A 37 12.43 -14.83 -1.59
CA GLN A 37 13.78 -14.83 -2.21
C GLN A 37 13.71 -15.01 -3.74
N PHE A 38 12.70 -15.72 -4.23
CA PHE A 38 12.44 -15.92 -5.65
C PHE A 38 11.02 -15.46 -6.01
N PRO A 39 10.81 -14.15 -6.25
CA PRO A 39 9.50 -13.59 -6.49
C PRO A 39 8.74 -14.31 -7.61
N LYS A 40 7.50 -14.68 -7.33
CA LYS A 40 6.59 -15.29 -8.30
C LYS A 40 5.52 -14.30 -8.66
N LYS A 41 5.22 -14.22 -9.97
CA LYS A 41 4.11 -13.41 -10.49
C LYS A 41 2.87 -14.29 -10.57
N ILE A 42 1.86 -13.95 -9.80
CA ILE A 42 0.62 -14.70 -9.66
C ILE A 42 -0.52 -13.83 -10.21
N CYS A 43 -1.29 -14.37 -11.13
CA CYS A 43 -2.52 -13.73 -11.59
C CYS A 43 -3.65 -14.05 -10.60
N ILE A 44 -4.29 -13.02 -10.07
CA ILE A 44 -5.35 -13.13 -9.08
C ILE A 44 -6.59 -12.42 -9.60
N SER A 45 -7.75 -13.07 -9.47
CA SER A 45 -9.04 -12.54 -9.89
C SER A 45 -9.82 -11.93 -8.74
N SER A 46 -10.21 -10.67 -8.89
CA SER A 46 -11.15 -9.98 -8.01
C SER A 46 -12.54 -9.93 -8.64
N TRP A 47 -13.57 -10.12 -7.84
CA TRP A 47 -14.97 -10.16 -8.29
C TRP A 47 -15.85 -9.20 -7.48
N GLY A 48 -16.88 -8.66 -8.14
CA GLY A 48 -17.90 -7.82 -7.52
C GLY A 48 -17.29 -6.60 -6.81
N ASP A 49 -17.67 -6.39 -5.55
CA ASP A 49 -17.23 -5.22 -4.76
C ASP A 49 -15.72 -5.16 -4.54
N LYS A 50 -15.02 -6.30 -4.61
CA LYS A 50 -13.56 -6.37 -4.43
C LYS A 50 -12.81 -5.70 -5.58
N VAL A 51 -13.43 -5.60 -6.75
CA VAL A 51 -12.90 -4.84 -7.89
C VAL A 51 -12.79 -3.35 -7.55
N ASN A 52 -13.76 -2.81 -6.80
CA ASN A 52 -13.73 -1.42 -6.37
C ASN A 52 -12.59 -1.17 -5.38
N VAL A 53 -12.37 -2.10 -4.43
CA VAL A 53 -11.24 -2.03 -3.47
C VAL A 53 -9.91 -2.06 -4.21
N LEU A 54 -9.74 -2.98 -5.17
CA LEU A 54 -8.54 -3.06 -6.00
C LEU A 54 -8.28 -1.75 -6.77
N SER A 55 -9.34 -1.10 -7.26
CA SER A 55 -9.23 0.17 -7.98
C SER A 55 -8.75 1.35 -7.12
N GLN A 56 -8.85 1.24 -5.80
CA GLN A 56 -8.35 2.24 -4.86
C GLN A 56 -6.87 2.03 -4.50
N ILE A 57 -6.29 0.89 -4.86
CA ILE A 57 -4.91 0.54 -4.54
C ILE A 57 -4.02 0.91 -5.73
N ASN A 58 -2.93 1.63 -5.44
CA ASN A 58 -1.96 2.00 -6.46
C ASN A 58 -1.12 0.80 -6.90
N ILE A 59 -0.68 0.83 -8.16
CA ILE A 59 0.36 -0.09 -8.62
C ILE A 59 1.62 0.16 -7.80
N ASN A 60 2.38 -0.90 -7.53
CA ASN A 60 3.57 -0.94 -6.67
C ASN A 60 3.30 -0.89 -5.16
N THR A 61 2.05 -0.95 -4.71
CA THR A 61 1.72 -1.08 -3.30
C THR A 61 1.83 -2.54 -2.82
N ASN A 62 2.36 -2.71 -1.60
CA ASN A 62 2.38 -4.02 -0.94
C ASN A 62 1.01 -4.30 -0.33
N VAL A 63 0.50 -5.50 -0.57
CA VAL A 63 -0.83 -5.92 -0.15
C VAL A 63 -0.78 -7.32 0.43
N LYS A 64 -1.69 -7.56 1.38
CA LYS A 64 -2.04 -8.90 1.86
C LYS A 64 -3.34 -9.31 1.20
N VAL A 65 -3.32 -10.42 0.46
CA VAL A 65 -4.48 -10.93 -0.26
C VAL A 65 -4.90 -12.27 0.32
N SER A 66 -6.12 -12.35 0.83
CA SER A 66 -6.73 -13.61 1.20
C SER A 66 -7.44 -14.20 -0.01
N ILE A 67 -7.07 -15.44 -0.35
CA ILE A 67 -7.46 -16.11 -1.58
C ILE A 67 -8.16 -17.43 -1.35
N ASN A 68 -8.93 -17.83 -2.35
CA ASN A 68 -9.40 -19.20 -2.56
C ASN A 68 -8.79 -19.71 -3.86
N ILE A 69 -8.33 -20.96 -3.85
CA ILE A 69 -7.82 -21.65 -5.03
C ILE A 69 -8.84 -22.70 -5.43
N GLU A 70 -9.28 -22.64 -6.67
CA GLU A 70 -10.14 -23.65 -7.27
C GLU A 70 -9.54 -24.12 -8.59
N SER A 71 -9.78 -25.37 -8.95
CA SER A 71 -9.40 -25.89 -10.26
C SER A 71 -10.64 -26.40 -10.96
N ARG A 72 -10.73 -26.13 -12.25
CA ARG A 72 -11.79 -26.63 -13.12
C ARG A 72 -11.17 -27.35 -14.30
N GLU A 73 -11.74 -28.49 -14.62
CA GLU A 73 -11.38 -29.23 -15.83
C GLU A 73 -12.16 -28.65 -17.02
N TYR A 74 -11.45 -28.42 -18.12
CA TYR A 74 -12.04 -28.09 -19.40
C TYR A 74 -11.26 -28.79 -20.51
N ASN A 75 -11.93 -29.68 -21.23
CA ASN A 75 -11.35 -30.45 -22.33
C ASN A 75 -10.05 -31.19 -21.90
N GLU A 76 -10.16 -31.99 -20.84
CA GLU A 76 -9.06 -32.77 -20.22
C GLU A 76 -7.89 -31.95 -19.68
N LYS A 77 -7.99 -30.61 -19.72
CA LYS A 77 -7.01 -29.68 -19.16
C LYS A 77 -7.54 -29.06 -17.89
N TRP A 78 -6.70 -29.04 -16.86
CA TRP A 78 -7.02 -28.41 -15.59
C TRP A 78 -6.55 -26.96 -15.58
N TYR A 79 -7.45 -26.06 -15.21
CA TYR A 79 -7.18 -24.64 -15.06
C TYR A 79 -7.39 -24.26 -13.60
N THR A 80 -6.41 -23.59 -13.02
CA THR A 80 -6.48 -23.11 -11.64
C THR A 80 -6.81 -21.64 -11.63
N ASP A 81 -7.89 -21.29 -10.94
CA ASP A 81 -8.31 -19.92 -10.68
C ASP A 81 -7.95 -19.55 -9.24
N VAL A 82 -7.21 -18.44 -9.09
CA VAL A 82 -6.88 -17.85 -7.78
C VAL A 82 -7.80 -16.65 -7.55
N LYS A 83 -8.75 -16.79 -6.64
CA LYS A 83 -9.78 -15.77 -6.38
C LYS A 83 -9.51 -15.02 -5.09
N ALA A 84 -9.41 -13.70 -5.17
CA ALA A 84 -9.32 -12.85 -3.99
C ALA A 84 -10.70 -12.66 -3.35
N TRP A 85 -10.81 -12.97 -2.06
CA TRP A 85 -12.00 -12.65 -1.27
C TRP A 85 -11.75 -11.50 -0.29
N LYS A 86 -10.49 -11.16 0.01
CA LYS A 86 -10.08 -9.97 0.78
C LYS A 86 -8.77 -9.43 0.25
N ILE A 87 -8.65 -8.11 0.18
CA ILE A 87 -7.44 -7.40 -0.21
C ILE A 87 -7.21 -6.30 0.83
N GLU A 88 -6.06 -6.32 1.47
CA GLU A 88 -5.66 -5.34 2.47
C GLU A 88 -4.37 -4.69 1.98
N ALA A 89 -4.40 -3.38 1.74
CA ALA A 89 -3.17 -2.63 1.55
C ALA A 89 -2.38 -2.62 2.86
N GLU A 90 -1.08 -2.87 2.80
CA GLU A 90 -0.22 -2.54 3.92
C GLU A 90 -0.17 -1.02 4.01
N ASN A 91 -0.90 -0.46 4.97
CA ASN A 91 -0.84 0.95 5.28
C ASN A 91 0.59 1.28 5.73
N ASN A 92 1.40 1.77 4.79
CA ASN A 92 2.47 2.68 5.12
C ASN A 92 1.78 3.97 5.57
N ASN A 93 1.31 4.01 6.82
CA ASN A 93 1.16 5.27 7.53
C ASN A 93 2.58 5.83 7.67
N ASN A 94 3.08 6.44 6.59
CA ASN A 94 4.06 7.49 6.69
C ASN A 94 3.37 8.59 7.50
N TYR A 95 3.46 8.47 8.82
CA TYR A 95 3.49 9.65 9.66
C TYR A 95 4.64 10.49 9.11
N ILE A 96 4.28 11.48 8.29
CA ILE A 96 5.12 12.61 7.99
C ILE A 96 5.24 13.35 9.32
N ASP A 97 6.21 12.91 10.13
CA ASP A 97 6.74 13.74 11.20
C ASP A 97 7.25 15.02 10.54
N SER A 98 6.53 16.11 10.81
CA SER A 98 6.79 17.42 10.22
C SER A 98 7.97 18.02 10.98
N HIS A 99 9.17 17.57 10.64
CA HIS A 99 10.41 18.16 11.12
C HIS A 99 11.23 18.70 9.95
N THR A 100 11.73 19.92 10.18
CA THR A 100 12.69 20.72 9.38
C THR A 100 12.08 21.44 8.17
N ASP A 101 12.35 22.71 7.89
CA ASP A 101 13.18 23.73 8.53
C ASP A 101 12.73 25.07 7.91
N THR A 102 12.52 26.12 8.69
CA THR A 102 12.25 27.46 8.17
C THR A 102 13.55 28.09 7.63
N PRO A 103 13.63 28.57 6.38
CA PRO A 103 14.80 29.30 5.92
C PRO A 103 14.84 30.69 6.57
N PHE A 104 15.88 30.92 7.37
CA PHE A 104 16.25 32.20 7.94
C PHE A 104 16.47 33.24 6.82
N THR A 105 15.83 34.41 6.91
CA THR A 105 16.18 35.59 6.12
C THR A 105 16.70 36.66 7.07
N ASP A 106 17.92 37.11 6.79
CA ASP A 106 18.66 38.14 7.50
C ASP A 106 18.17 39.53 7.06
N THR A 107 17.64 40.34 7.98
CA THR A 107 17.41 41.78 7.78
C THR A 107 17.45 42.53 9.13
N THR A 108 18.64 43.04 9.44
CA THR A 108 18.98 44.39 9.92
C THR A 108 17.88 45.26 10.61
N TYR A 109 18.04 45.42 11.93
CA TYR A 109 17.63 46.46 12.93
C TYR A 109 16.25 47.16 12.89
N ASP A 110 15.49 47.00 13.99
CA ASP A 110 15.11 48.01 15.01
C ASP A 110 13.76 47.64 15.65
N ASP A 111 13.75 47.23 16.93
CA ASP A 111 13.00 47.89 18.01
C ASP A 111 13.14 47.11 19.34
N ILE A 112 13.40 47.82 20.42
CA ILE A 112 13.68 47.30 21.76
C ILE A 112 12.43 47.52 22.62
N SER A 113 11.84 46.44 23.16
CA SER A 113 11.17 46.53 24.47
C SER A 113 10.90 45.17 25.10
N GLY A 114 11.77 44.79 26.04
CA GLY A 114 11.37 44.13 27.29
C GLY A 114 10.94 42.67 27.21
N ILE A 115 11.85 41.77 27.58
CA ILE A 115 11.69 40.88 28.75
C ILE A 115 13.01 40.10 28.92
N SER A 116 13.66 40.32 30.05
CA SER A 116 14.72 39.46 30.57
C SER A 116 14.14 38.12 31.01
N PHE A 117 14.76 37.03 30.58
CA PHE A 117 14.98 35.88 31.46
C PHE A 117 16.48 35.59 31.48
N SER A 118 17.01 35.63 32.69
CA SER A 118 18.41 35.52 33.07
C SER A 118 19.08 34.23 32.60
N ASP A 119 20.31 34.40 32.16
CA ASP A 119 21.38 33.40 32.10
C ASP A 119 21.45 32.54 33.38
N GLU A 120 21.59 31.22 33.23
CA GLU A 120 22.36 30.43 34.18
C GLU A 120 23.29 29.46 33.42
N ASN A 121 24.55 29.85 33.42
CA ASN A 121 25.75 29.19 32.94
C ASN A 121 25.87 27.72 33.39
N ASN A 122 26.10 26.79 32.45
CA ASN A 122 27.31 25.94 32.45
C ASN A 122 27.32 24.99 31.26
N MET A 123 28.08 25.34 30.23
CA MET A 123 28.51 24.42 29.18
C MET A 123 30.03 24.55 29.08
N ASP A 124 30.74 23.94 30.04
CA ASP A 124 32.19 23.69 29.93
C ASP A 124 32.69 22.78 31.07
N ASP A 125 32.49 21.45 30.97
CA ASP A 125 33.43 20.46 31.54
C ASP A 125 33.12 19.03 31.04
N LEU A 126 33.89 18.50 30.08
CA LEU A 126 33.96 17.06 29.78
C LEU A 126 35.43 16.63 29.82
N PRO A 127 35.84 15.79 30.78
CA PRO A 127 37.24 15.37 30.87
C PRO A 127 37.57 14.37 29.75
N PHE A 128 38.79 14.54 29.21
CA PHE A 128 39.51 13.55 28.38
C PHE A 128 39.83 12.27 29.16
#